data_AF-A0A1Z4R2V5-F1
#
_entry.id   AF-A0A1Z4R2V5-F1
#
_cell.length_a   1.000
_cell.length_b   1.000
_cell.length_c   1.000
_cell.angle_alpha   90.00
_cell.angle_beta   90.00
_cell.angle_gamma   90.00
#
_symmetry.space_group_name_H-M   'P 1'
#
loop_
_entity.id
_entity.type
_entity.pdbx_description
1 polymer ?
#
loop_
_entity_poly.entity_id
_entity_poly.type
_entity_poly.pdbx_seq_one_letter_code
_entity_poly.pdbx_strand_id
1 'polypeptide(L)'
;MSDENKPSQMLRVPTPLIDAVRELSRLHRQGKTSEVLSGLDDLIFTLDDGSASSQNGVYQTISSICSRLDNLESQLSGSENSNEVPSTKRLNDLEQKIDSINNRLTQFAEAIMQLQSNINNQPRRGKSYYGNSYNQGQPVKFQPITEESLASRLGVTPETIRKERESQPAPLFFAWSKRKDTSGIGWEFNQKTNLYHPIT
;
A
#
# COMPACT_ATOMS: atom_id res chain seq x y z
N MET A 1 46.60 -0.45 65.29
CA MET A 1 46.50 -1.78 65.90
C MET A 1 45.04 -2.18 65.87
N SER A 2 44.67 -3.08 64.97
CA SER A 2 43.30 -3.59 64.89
C SER A 2 43.09 -4.58 66.03
N ASP A 3 41.97 -4.43 66.74
CA ASP A 3 41.55 -5.33 67.82
C ASP A 3 41.41 -6.77 67.32
N GLU A 4 42.44 -7.59 67.52
CA GLU A 4 42.46 -9.03 67.19
C GLU A 4 41.66 -9.90 68.16
N ASN A 5 41.01 -9.31 69.16
CA ASN A 5 40.36 -10.07 70.24
C ASN A 5 38.89 -9.69 70.43
N LYS A 6 38.14 -9.59 69.33
CA LYS A 6 36.67 -9.56 69.41
C LYS A 6 36.15 -10.98 69.69
N PRO A 7 35.26 -11.18 70.68
CA PRO A 7 34.65 -12.48 70.92
C PRO A 7 33.84 -12.92 69.70
N SER A 8 33.81 -14.22 69.42
CA SER A 8 33.06 -14.79 68.30
C SER A 8 31.58 -14.41 68.40
N GLN A 9 31.03 -13.81 67.34
CA GLN A 9 29.63 -13.43 67.27
C GLN A 9 28.78 -14.62 66.79
N MET A 10 27.65 -14.87 67.46
CA MET A 10 26.66 -15.86 67.01
C MET A 10 25.87 -15.28 65.83
N LEU A 11 26.24 -15.66 64.62
CA LEU A 11 25.50 -15.32 63.41
C LEU A 11 24.47 -16.43 63.11
N ARG A 12 23.22 -16.04 62.84
CA ARG A 12 22.19 -16.99 62.42
C ARG A 12 22.50 -17.45 61.00
N VAL A 13 22.73 -18.75 60.85
CA VAL A 13 23.04 -19.36 59.55
C VAL A 13 21.72 -19.71 58.83
N PRO A 14 21.55 -19.33 57.55
CA PRO A 14 20.44 -19.78 56.72
C PRO A 14 20.36 -21.31 56.64
N THR A 15 19.15 -21.88 56.66
CA THR A 15 18.92 -23.34 56.67
C THR A 15 19.74 -24.13 55.63
N PRO A 16 19.88 -23.67 54.37
CA PRO A 16 20.68 -24.38 53.37
C PRO A 16 22.19 -24.42 53.65
N LEU A 17 22.71 -23.51 54.46
CA LEU A 17 24.14 -23.37 54.75
C LEU A 17 24.55 -24.07 56.05
N ILE A 18 23.59 -24.61 56.81
CA ILE A 18 23.85 -25.18 58.15
C ILE A 18 24.86 -26.33 58.08
N ASP A 19 24.68 -27.26 57.13
CA ASP A 19 25.53 -28.45 57.04
C ASP A 19 26.96 -28.10 56.58
N ALA A 20 27.11 -27.22 55.59
CA ALA A 20 28.40 -26.74 55.12
C ALA A 20 29.17 -25.98 56.22
N VAL A 21 28.50 -25.06 56.94
CA VAL A 21 29.11 -24.30 58.04
C VAL A 21 29.46 -25.21 59.22
N ARG A 22 28.68 -26.26 59.46
CA ARG A 22 28.98 -27.26 60.51
C ARG A 22 30.26 -28.04 60.18
N GLU A 23 30.44 -28.46 58.93
CA GLU A 23 31.68 -29.14 58.51
C GLU A 23 32.90 -28.20 58.55
N LEU A 24 32.77 -26.97 58.06
CA LEU A 24 33.85 -25.98 58.15
C LEU A 24 34.24 -25.67 59.61
N SER A 25 33.24 -25.57 60.50
CA SER A 25 33.47 -25.40 61.94
C SER A 25 34.20 -26.60 62.55
N ARG A 26 33.85 -27.82 62.13
CA ARG A 26 34.53 -29.06 62.56
C ARG A 26 35.99 -29.06 62.11
N LEU A 27 36.27 -28.72 60.85
CA LEU A 27 37.62 -28.64 60.29
C LEU A 27 38.48 -27.57 60.98
N HIS A 28 37.89 -26.41 61.27
CA HIS A 28 38.56 -25.35 62.00
C HIS A 28 38.98 -25.79 63.41
N ARG A 29 38.10 -26.50 64.15
CA ARG A 29 38.43 -27.05 65.48
C ARG A 29 39.52 -28.12 65.44
N GLN A 30 39.71 -28.78 64.30
CA GLN A 30 40.76 -29.77 64.07
C GLN A 30 42.09 -29.13 63.64
N GLY A 31 42.18 -27.79 63.55
CA GLY A 31 43.38 -27.06 63.14
C GLY A 31 43.68 -27.16 61.64
N LYS A 32 42.73 -27.65 60.84
CA LYS A 32 42.90 -27.89 59.41
C LYS A 32 42.53 -26.66 58.58
N THR A 33 43.30 -25.59 58.73
CA THR A 33 43.00 -24.28 58.12
C THR A 33 42.98 -24.32 56.59
N SER A 34 43.84 -25.13 55.96
CA SER A 34 43.86 -25.28 54.49
C SER A 34 42.59 -25.93 53.93
N GLU A 35 42.04 -26.93 54.63
CA GLU A 35 40.79 -27.60 54.23
C GLU A 35 39.58 -26.66 54.44
N VAL A 36 39.62 -25.81 55.46
CA VAL A 36 38.59 -24.76 55.67
C VAL A 36 38.59 -23.74 54.55
N LEU A 37 39.77 -23.27 54.13
CA LEU A 37 39.88 -22.32 53.02
C LEU A 37 39.38 -22.93 51.70
N SER A 38 39.79 -24.16 51.39
CA SER A 38 39.30 -24.88 50.21
C SER A 38 37.78 -25.07 50.23
N GLY A 39 37.22 -25.49 51.37
CA GLY A 39 35.77 -25.67 51.48
C GLY A 39 34.98 -24.36 51.43
N LEU A 40 35.58 -23.24 51.82
CA LEU A 40 34.99 -21.91 51.64
C LEU A 40 35.00 -21.49 50.16
N ASP A 41 36.10 -21.73 49.45
CA ASP A 41 36.19 -21.45 48.01
C ASP A 41 35.15 -22.26 47.21
N ASP A 42 35.00 -23.55 47.52
CA ASP A 42 33.98 -24.42 46.90
C ASP A 42 32.55 -23.91 47.19
N LEU A 43 32.28 -23.47 48.42
CA LEU A 43 30.98 -22.94 48.80
C LEU A 43 30.67 -21.62 48.07
N ILE A 44 31.67 -20.75 47.93
CA ILE A 44 31.54 -19.49 47.18
C ILE A 44 31.27 -19.79 45.69
N PHE A 45 32.01 -20.74 45.11
CA PHE A 45 31.88 -21.13 43.71
C PHE A 45 30.47 -21.67 43.41
N THR A 46 29.96 -22.57 44.26
CA THR A 46 28.61 -23.14 44.08
C THR A 46 27.48 -22.11 44.23
N LEU A 47 27.65 -21.11 45.10
CA LEU A 47 26.69 -20.02 45.25
C LEU A 47 26.71 -19.07 44.04
N ASP A 48 27.89 -18.82 43.47
CA ASP A 48 28.04 -17.99 42.26
C ASP A 48 27.44 -18.68 41.03
N ASP A 49 27.66 -19.98 40.86
CA ASP A 49 27.12 -20.77 39.74
C ASP A 49 25.58 -20.90 39.78
N GLY A 50 25.00 -20.92 40.99
CA GLY A 50 23.55 -20.84 41.20
C GLY A 50 22.94 -19.50 40.73
N SER A 51 23.65 -18.38 40.92
CA SER A 51 23.29 -17.06 40.40
C SER A 51 23.54 -16.94 38.89
N ALA A 52 24.60 -17.60 38.41
CA ALA A 52 25.01 -17.59 37.01
C ALA A 52 23.94 -18.21 36.09
N SER A 53 23.15 -19.18 36.52
CA SER A 53 22.08 -19.74 35.65
C SER A 53 21.00 -18.72 35.25
N SER A 54 20.61 -17.83 36.17
CA SER A 54 19.65 -16.76 35.91
C SER A 54 20.29 -15.60 35.12
N GLN A 55 21.53 -15.24 35.48
CA GLN A 55 22.30 -14.22 34.75
C GLN A 55 22.65 -14.67 33.33
N ASN A 56 23.00 -15.94 33.12
CA ASN A 56 23.27 -16.50 31.80
C ASN A 56 22.03 -16.42 30.90
N GLY A 57 20.83 -16.71 31.43
CA GLY A 57 19.59 -16.50 30.68
C GLY A 57 19.38 -15.03 30.27
N VAL A 58 19.66 -14.10 31.18
CA VAL A 58 19.57 -12.65 30.92
C VAL A 58 20.63 -12.20 29.91
N TYR A 59 21.89 -12.62 30.05
CA TYR A 59 22.97 -12.31 29.10
C TYR A 59 22.71 -12.89 27.71
N GLN A 60 22.21 -14.12 27.62
CA GLN A 60 21.81 -14.72 26.35
C GLN A 60 20.65 -13.97 25.69
N THR A 61 19.67 -13.52 26.49
CA THR A 61 18.54 -12.72 26.01
C THR A 61 19.01 -11.35 25.52
N ILE A 62 19.86 -10.66 26.29
CA ILE A 62 20.44 -9.36 25.91
C ILE A 62 21.28 -9.51 24.63
N SER A 63 22.12 -10.54 24.54
CA SER A 63 22.94 -10.81 23.36
C SER A 63 22.09 -11.08 22.10
N SER A 64 20.99 -11.83 22.27
CA SER A 64 20.01 -12.07 21.19
C SER A 64 19.30 -10.79 20.75
N ILE A 65 18.95 -9.91 21.69
CA ILE A 65 18.35 -8.61 21.39
C ILE A 65 19.34 -7.71 20.64
N CYS A 66 20.59 -7.61 21.09
CA CYS A 66 21.63 -6.83 20.41
C CYS A 66 21.87 -7.32 18.98
N SER A 67 22.03 -8.64 18.79
CA SER A 67 22.23 -9.23 17.46
C SER A 67 21.04 -8.97 16.52
N ARG A 68 19.82 -8.99 17.04
CA ARG A 68 18.61 -8.65 16.26
C ARG A 68 18.56 -7.16 15.91
N LEU A 69 18.96 -6.28 16.82
CA LEU A 69 19.04 -4.85 16.55
C LEU A 69 20.06 -4.55 15.46
N ASP A 70 21.26 -5.10 15.54
CA ASP A 70 22.31 -4.93 14.52
C ASP A 70 21.84 -5.41 13.13
N ASN A 71 21.12 -6.53 13.10
CA ASN A 71 20.54 -7.06 11.87
C ASN A 71 19.45 -6.14 11.29
N LEU A 72 18.57 -5.60 12.14
CA LEU A 72 17.54 -4.65 11.72
C LEU A 72 18.15 -3.32 11.26
N GLU A 73 19.17 -2.82 11.96
CA GLU A 73 19.91 -1.62 11.60
C GLU A 73 20.65 -1.80 10.27
N SER A 74 21.23 -2.99 10.02
CA SER A 74 21.83 -3.34 8.73
C SER A 74 20.78 -3.42 7.61
N GLN A 75 19.59 -3.95 7.89
CA GLN A 75 18.49 -3.96 6.93
C GLN A 75 17.97 -2.56 6.63
N LEU A 76 17.83 -1.68 7.63
CA LEU A 76 17.45 -0.29 7.43
C LEU A 76 18.54 0.51 6.71
N SER A 77 19.81 0.35 7.08
CA SER A 77 20.95 1.03 6.43
C SER A 77 21.17 0.55 4.99
N GLY A 78 20.87 -0.73 4.72
CA GLY A 78 20.80 -1.28 3.37
C GLY A 78 19.58 -0.75 2.59
N SER A 79 18.46 -0.53 3.27
CA SER A 79 17.22 0.03 2.72
C SER A 79 17.38 1.52 2.37
N GLU A 80 18.06 2.31 3.20
CA GLU A 80 18.34 3.73 2.94
C GLU A 80 19.22 3.95 1.69
N ASN A 81 20.04 2.97 1.31
CA ASN A 81 20.81 3.00 0.06
C ASN A 81 20.16 2.20 -1.10
N SER A 82 19.08 1.44 -0.85
CA SER A 82 18.46 0.53 -1.85
C SER A 82 17.05 0.95 -2.30
N ASN A 83 16.45 1.98 -1.68
CA ASN A 83 15.06 2.36 -1.99
C ASN A 83 14.92 3.29 -3.19
N GLU A 84 16.01 3.83 -3.73
CA GLU A 84 15.94 4.62 -4.95
C GLU A 84 16.03 3.74 -6.21
N VAL A 85 16.89 2.74 -6.32
CA VAL A 85 17.19 2.14 -7.66
C VAL A 85 16.04 1.34 -8.30
N PRO A 86 15.30 0.44 -7.60
CA PRO A 86 14.20 -0.30 -8.23
C PRO A 86 12.94 0.56 -8.43
N SER A 87 12.64 1.43 -7.47
CA SER A 87 11.46 2.30 -7.49
C SER A 87 11.63 3.44 -8.48
N THR A 88 12.80 4.08 -8.56
CA THR A 88 13.10 5.12 -9.58
C THR A 88 13.14 4.53 -10.97
N LYS A 89 13.71 3.33 -11.17
CA LYS A 89 13.70 2.68 -12.49
C LYS A 89 12.27 2.39 -12.95
N ARG A 90 11.42 1.84 -12.08
CA ARG A 90 10.01 1.63 -12.38
C ARG A 90 9.27 2.94 -12.65
N LEU A 91 9.61 4.00 -11.92
CA LEU A 91 9.01 5.33 -12.09
C LEU A 91 9.41 5.95 -13.44
N ASN A 92 10.70 5.89 -13.80
CA ASN A 92 11.21 6.32 -15.10
C ASN A 92 10.61 5.50 -16.25
N ASP A 93 10.46 4.19 -16.10
CA ASP A 93 9.81 3.33 -17.11
C ASP A 93 8.33 3.68 -17.29
N LEU A 94 7.64 4.07 -16.21
CA LEU A 94 6.25 4.54 -16.25
C LEU A 94 6.14 5.93 -16.89
N GLU A 95 7.05 6.84 -16.56
CA GLU A 95 7.14 8.17 -17.15
C GLU A 95 7.37 8.08 -18.67
N GLN A 96 8.34 7.26 -19.10
CA GLN A 96 8.61 7.01 -20.52
C GLN A 96 7.39 6.41 -21.23
N LYS A 97 6.65 5.49 -20.58
CA LYS A 97 5.41 4.94 -21.13
C LYS A 97 4.31 5.98 -21.27
N ILE A 98 4.18 6.89 -20.31
CA ILE A 98 3.21 8.00 -20.36
C ILE A 98 3.55 8.94 -21.52
N ASP A 99 4.81 9.30 -21.69
CA ASP A 99 5.26 10.14 -22.81
C ASP A 99 5.01 9.46 -24.16
N SER A 100 5.26 8.16 -24.26
CA SER A 100 4.94 7.38 -25.46
C SER A 100 3.44 7.38 -25.78
N ILE A 101 2.59 7.22 -24.76
CA ILE A 101 1.12 7.28 -24.91
C ILE A 101 0.69 8.68 -25.35
N ASN A 102 1.21 9.74 -24.72
CA ASN A 102 0.90 11.12 -25.08
C ASN A 102 1.29 11.42 -26.53
N ASN A 103 2.49 11.01 -26.96
CA ASN A 103 2.93 11.18 -28.34
C ASN A 103 2.01 10.46 -29.34
N ARG A 104 1.57 9.23 -29.03
CA ARG A 104 0.62 8.49 -29.87
C ARG A 104 -0.76 9.14 -29.90
N LEU A 105 -1.23 9.69 -28.78
CA LEU A 105 -2.49 10.43 -28.72
C LEU A 105 -2.43 11.71 -29.56
N THR A 106 -1.33 12.45 -29.52
CA THR A 106 -1.10 13.61 -30.38
C THR A 106 -1.12 13.22 -31.86
N GLN A 107 -0.43 12.14 -32.25
CA GLN A 107 -0.46 11.62 -33.62
C GLN A 107 -1.87 11.20 -34.05
N PHE A 108 -2.65 10.57 -33.15
CA PHE A 108 -4.04 10.23 -33.44
C PHE A 108 -4.91 11.48 -33.61
N ALA A 109 -4.73 12.50 -32.76
CA ALA A 109 -5.47 13.75 -32.89
C ALA A 109 -5.16 14.44 -34.23
N GLU A 110 -3.90 14.51 -34.63
CA GLU A 110 -3.48 15.06 -35.93
C GLU A 110 -4.08 14.26 -37.10
N ALA A 111 -4.02 12.92 -37.04
CA ALA A 111 -4.60 12.06 -38.06
C ALA A 111 -6.13 12.26 -38.18
N ILE A 112 -6.83 12.41 -37.06
CA ILE A 112 -8.27 12.70 -37.05
C ILE A 112 -8.55 14.06 -37.69
N MET A 113 -7.77 15.09 -37.36
CA MET A 113 -7.90 16.43 -37.97
C MET A 113 -7.67 16.38 -39.49
N GLN A 114 -6.65 15.66 -39.95
CA GLN A 114 -6.39 15.47 -41.38
C GLN A 114 -7.56 14.73 -42.05
N LEU A 115 -8.07 13.66 -41.44
CA LEU A 115 -9.20 12.90 -41.99
C LEU A 115 -10.46 13.77 -42.10
N GLN A 116 -10.75 14.59 -41.09
CA GLN A 116 -11.85 15.55 -41.10
C GLN A 116 -11.68 16.61 -42.18
N SER A 117 -10.47 17.15 -42.37
CA SER A 117 -10.20 18.10 -43.46
C SER A 117 -10.38 17.46 -44.85
N ASN A 118 -9.96 16.20 -45.02
CA ASN A 118 -10.12 15.48 -46.27
C ASN A 118 -11.58 15.17 -46.57
N ILE A 119 -12.38 14.82 -45.57
CA ILE A 119 -13.83 14.60 -45.70
C ILE A 119 -14.55 15.91 -46.05
N ASN A 120 -14.19 17.02 -45.40
CA ASN A 120 -14.81 18.33 -45.65
C ASN A 120 -14.42 18.92 -47.02
N ASN A 121 -13.22 18.62 -47.53
CA ASN A 121 -12.74 19.13 -48.81
C ASN A 121 -13.05 18.22 -50.02
N GLN A 122 -13.71 17.08 -49.82
CA GLN A 122 -14.16 16.27 -50.95
C GLN A 122 -15.34 16.96 -51.66
N PRO A 123 -15.23 17.27 -52.98
CA PRO A 123 -16.39 17.68 -53.74
C PRO A 123 -17.38 16.51 -53.69
N ARG A 124 -18.53 16.72 -53.04
CA ARG A 124 -19.64 15.77 -53.04
C ARG A 124 -19.88 15.37 -54.49
N ARG A 125 -19.55 14.12 -54.82
CA ARG A 125 -19.71 13.57 -56.16
C ARG A 125 -21.20 13.41 -56.40
N GLY A 126 -21.85 14.51 -56.76
CA GLY A 126 -23.26 14.61 -57.06
C GLY A 126 -23.56 13.73 -58.26
N LYS A 127 -24.20 12.58 -58.02
CA LYS A 127 -24.89 11.83 -59.06
C LYS A 127 -26.12 12.67 -59.43
N SER A 128 -25.93 13.61 -60.35
CA SER A 128 -27.03 14.34 -60.98
C SER A 128 -27.76 13.39 -61.92
N TYR A 129 -28.94 12.93 -61.49
CA TYR A 129 -30.03 12.54 -62.38
C TYR A 129 -31.32 13.06 -61.73
N TYR A 130 -31.77 14.23 -62.20
CA TYR A 130 -33.09 14.83 -62.05
C TYR A 130 -33.93 14.43 -60.83
N GLY A 131 -34.02 15.33 -59.84
CA GLY A 131 -34.98 15.23 -58.74
C GLY A 131 -35.30 16.59 -58.17
N ASN A 132 -36.36 17.23 -58.67
CA ASN A 132 -37.01 18.36 -58.03
C ASN A 132 -37.45 17.97 -56.61
N SER A 133 -37.07 18.74 -55.58
CA SER A 133 -37.88 18.83 -54.36
C SER A 133 -37.53 20.09 -53.58
N TYR A 134 -38.43 21.06 -53.69
CA TYR A 134 -38.51 22.26 -52.88
C TYR A 134 -38.93 21.88 -51.45
N ASN A 135 -38.04 21.24 -50.69
CA ASN A 135 -38.24 20.98 -49.27
C ASN A 135 -36.92 21.20 -48.54
N GLN A 136 -36.60 22.47 -48.29
CA GLN A 136 -35.74 22.84 -47.17
C GLN A 136 -36.57 22.58 -45.91
N GLY A 137 -36.67 21.30 -45.52
CA GLY A 137 -37.37 20.89 -44.31
C GLY A 137 -36.74 21.59 -43.13
N GLN A 138 -37.55 22.36 -42.39
CA GLN A 138 -37.12 22.97 -41.13
C GLN A 138 -36.48 21.88 -40.24
N PRO A 139 -35.39 22.18 -39.51
CA PRO A 139 -34.83 21.22 -38.58
C PRO A 139 -35.94 20.83 -37.60
N VAL A 140 -36.37 19.57 -37.64
CA VAL A 140 -37.37 19.03 -36.73
C VAL A 140 -36.79 19.21 -35.33
N LYS A 141 -37.32 20.17 -34.58
CA LYS A 141 -36.94 20.39 -33.19
C LYS A 141 -37.52 19.23 -32.40
N PHE A 142 -36.67 18.27 -32.06
CA PHE A 142 -37.08 17.17 -31.20
C PHE A 142 -37.47 17.75 -29.84
N GLN A 143 -38.58 17.28 -29.28
CA GLN A 143 -38.99 17.67 -27.95
C GLN A 143 -38.10 16.95 -26.92
N PRO A 144 -37.88 17.53 -25.73
CA PRO A 144 -37.20 16.82 -24.66
C PRO A 144 -38.00 15.58 -24.27
N ILE A 145 -37.34 14.43 -24.10
CA ILE A 145 -38.01 13.15 -23.84
C ILE A 145 -37.58 12.54 -22.50
N THR A 146 -38.42 11.65 -21.98
CA THR A 146 -38.16 10.88 -20.76
C THR A 146 -37.13 9.77 -20.99
N GLU A 147 -36.54 9.25 -19.91
CA GLU A 147 -35.58 8.13 -19.97
C GLU A 147 -36.18 6.89 -20.67
N GLU A 148 -37.43 6.56 -20.40
CA GLU A 148 -38.14 5.43 -21.01
C GLU A 148 -38.36 5.61 -22.52
N SER A 149 -38.70 6.84 -22.92
CA SER A 149 -38.90 7.19 -24.33
C SER A 149 -37.57 7.17 -25.08
N LEU A 150 -36.49 7.67 -24.46
CA LEU A 150 -35.15 7.60 -25.02
C LEU A 150 -34.67 6.15 -25.14
N ALA A 151 -34.93 5.32 -24.12
CA ALA A 151 -34.59 3.90 -24.11
C ALA A 151 -35.24 3.16 -25.28
N SER A 152 -36.54 3.36 -25.46
CA SER A 152 -37.30 2.82 -26.59
C SER A 152 -36.74 3.29 -27.93
N ARG A 153 -36.36 4.56 -28.04
CA ARG A 153 -35.81 5.15 -29.27
C ARG A 153 -34.41 4.62 -29.61
N LEU A 154 -33.53 4.48 -28.62
CA LEU A 154 -32.17 3.96 -28.78
C LEU A 154 -32.12 2.43 -28.85
N GLY A 155 -33.26 1.74 -28.63
CA GLY A 155 -33.34 0.28 -28.60
C GLY A 155 -32.60 -0.34 -27.41
N VAL A 156 -32.57 0.34 -26.27
CA VAL A 156 -31.89 -0.10 -25.03
C VAL A 156 -32.86 -0.09 -23.86
N THR A 157 -32.46 -0.67 -22.72
CA THR A 157 -33.24 -0.56 -21.49
C THR A 157 -32.99 0.78 -20.77
N PRO A 158 -33.96 1.32 -20.02
CA PRO A 158 -33.76 2.54 -19.22
C PRO A 158 -32.55 2.44 -18.27
N GLU A 159 -32.35 1.27 -17.66
CA GLU A 159 -31.20 0.98 -16.80
C GLU A 159 -29.84 1.12 -17.53
N THR A 160 -29.78 0.76 -18.81
CA THR A 160 -28.57 0.95 -19.62
C THR A 160 -28.27 2.43 -19.81
N ILE A 161 -29.30 3.25 -20.05
CA ILE A 161 -29.12 4.71 -20.18
C ILE A 161 -28.61 5.29 -18.87
N ARG A 162 -29.19 4.90 -17.73
CA ARG A 162 -28.75 5.36 -16.41
C ARG A 162 -27.29 5.00 -16.15
N LYS A 163 -26.91 3.75 -16.43
CA LYS A 163 -25.53 3.27 -16.30
C LYS A 163 -24.55 4.04 -17.19
N GLU A 164 -24.89 4.25 -18.45
CA GLU A 164 -24.03 5.01 -19.38
C GLU A 164 -23.91 6.48 -18.97
N ARG A 165 -24.99 7.09 -18.49
CA ARG A 165 -25.00 8.46 -17.97
C ARG A 165 -24.14 8.60 -16.71
N GLU A 166 -24.17 7.62 -15.81
CA GLU A 166 -23.38 7.65 -14.57
C GLU A 166 -21.91 7.26 -14.77
N SER A 167 -21.64 6.39 -15.75
CA SER A 167 -20.27 5.90 -16.01
C SER A 167 -19.45 6.82 -16.91
N GLN A 168 -20.09 7.69 -17.70
CA GLN A 168 -19.41 8.54 -18.67
C GLN A 168 -19.72 10.03 -18.46
N PRO A 169 -18.74 10.93 -18.66
CA PRO A 169 -18.97 12.38 -18.77
C PRO A 169 -19.98 12.73 -19.88
N ALA A 170 -20.71 13.84 -19.70
CA ALA A 170 -21.78 14.27 -20.61
C ALA A 170 -21.41 14.29 -22.12
N PRO A 171 -20.21 14.74 -22.54
CA PRO A 171 -19.82 14.69 -23.96
C PRO A 171 -19.70 13.27 -24.53
N LEU A 172 -19.28 12.31 -23.72
CA LEU A 172 -19.17 10.91 -24.13
C LEU A 172 -20.54 10.24 -24.18
N PHE A 173 -21.43 10.55 -23.24
CA PHE A 173 -22.83 10.12 -23.31
C PHE A 173 -23.54 10.68 -24.55
N PHE A 174 -23.30 11.95 -24.89
CA PHE A 174 -23.79 12.56 -26.13
C PHE A 174 -23.31 11.79 -27.37
N ALA A 175 -22.01 11.50 -27.46
CA ALA A 175 -21.47 10.76 -28.61
C ALA A 175 -22.02 9.32 -28.70
N TRP A 176 -22.22 8.67 -27.55
CA TRP A 176 -22.81 7.35 -27.45
C TRP A 176 -24.28 7.34 -27.91
N SER A 177 -25.09 8.27 -27.39
CA SER A 177 -26.50 8.39 -27.78
C SER A 177 -26.66 8.77 -29.26
N LYS A 178 -25.82 9.67 -29.77
CA LYS A 178 -25.78 10.06 -31.19
C LYS A 178 -25.48 8.89 -32.13
N ARG A 179 -24.59 7.98 -31.71
CA ARG A 179 -24.27 6.77 -32.47
C ARG A 179 -25.40 5.73 -32.46
N LYS A 180 -26.16 5.68 -31.37
CA LYS A 180 -27.27 4.73 -31.17
C LYS A 180 -28.57 5.19 -31.84
N ASP A 181 -28.81 6.50 -31.90
CA ASP A 181 -30.00 7.05 -32.53
C ASP A 181 -29.93 6.89 -34.05
N THR A 182 -30.92 6.22 -34.64
CA THR A 182 -31.02 6.04 -36.10
C THR A 182 -31.17 7.35 -36.86
N SER A 183 -31.64 8.41 -36.19
CA SER A 183 -31.73 9.76 -36.76
C SER A 183 -30.46 10.59 -36.56
N GLY A 184 -29.42 10.04 -35.89
CA GLY A 184 -28.14 10.72 -35.68
C GLY A 184 -28.18 11.90 -34.71
N ILE A 185 -29.15 11.92 -33.78
CA ILE A 185 -29.34 12.97 -32.78
C ILE A 185 -28.64 12.56 -31.50
N GLY A 186 -27.79 13.45 -30.96
CA GLY A 186 -27.24 13.23 -29.63
C GLY A 186 -28.18 13.75 -28.56
N TRP A 187 -28.20 13.08 -27.42
CA TRP A 187 -29.08 13.42 -26.31
C TRP A 187 -28.24 13.79 -25.10
N GLU A 188 -28.61 14.86 -24.42
CA GLU A 188 -27.99 15.29 -23.16
C GLU A 188 -29.04 15.33 -22.05
N PHE A 189 -28.65 14.85 -20.88
CA PHE A 189 -29.53 14.86 -19.71
C PHE A 189 -29.47 16.22 -19.01
N ASN A 190 -30.62 16.88 -18.87
CA ASN A 190 -30.73 18.10 -18.09
C ASN A 190 -31.28 17.80 -16.69
N GLN A 191 -30.43 17.96 -15.67
CA GLN A 191 -30.76 17.70 -14.27
C GLN A 191 -31.91 18.56 -13.73
N LYS A 192 -32.14 19.76 -14.29
CA LYS A 192 -33.21 20.66 -13.82
C LYS A 192 -34.59 20.20 -14.29
N THR A 193 -34.65 19.64 -15.49
CA THR A 193 -35.92 19.19 -16.08
C THR A 193 -36.13 17.69 -15.93
N ASN A 194 -35.11 16.92 -15.54
CA ASN A 194 -35.10 15.46 -15.56
C ASN A 194 -35.50 14.86 -16.93
N LEU A 195 -35.15 15.56 -18.01
CA LEU A 195 -35.47 15.18 -19.39
C LEU A 195 -34.20 15.20 -20.24
N TYR A 196 -34.22 14.40 -21.30
CA TYR A 196 -33.17 14.36 -22.30
C TYR A 196 -33.47 15.35 -23.41
N HIS A 197 -32.56 16.30 -23.63
CA HIS A 197 -32.66 17.31 -24.66
C HIS A 197 -31.84 16.90 -25.88
N PRO A 198 -32.37 17.09 -27.09
CA PRO A 198 -31.64 16.83 -28.30
C PRO A 198 -30.58 17.92 -28.52
N ILE A 199 -29.37 17.49 -28.83
CA ILE A 199 -28.26 18.33 -29.24
C ILE A 199 -27.86 17.88 -30.64
N THR A 200 -27.82 18.84 -31.58
CA THR A 200 -27.43 18.61 -32.98
C THR A 200 -25.94 18.84 -33.18
#